data_AF-A0A7S2LPV4-F1
#
_entry.id   AF-A0A7S2LPV4-F1
#
_cell.length_a   1.000
_cell.length_b   1.000
_cell.length_c   1.000
_cell.angle_alpha   90.00
_cell.angle_beta   90.00
_cell.angle_gamma   90.00
#
_symmetry.space_group_name_H-M   'P 1'
#
loop_
_entity.id
_entity.type
_entity.pdbx_description
1 polymer ?
#
loop_
_entity_poly.entity_id
_entity_poly.type
_entity_poly.pdbx_seq_one_letter_code
_entity_poly.pdbx_strand_id
1 'polypeptide(L)'
;MPLRPGVAAWTEWHAQRRLPFDLVLHGDPLNTETGHIKVLRKGGACGTEDLAAQVVLPRKSRSTPGTSATWGGVVLPAVGRYEVCWCDRSYSLDCVIWQHVGQIVVAGPWNAK
;
A
#
# COMPACT_ATOMS: atom_id res chain seq x y z
N MET A 1 21.54 -16.33 -4.89
CA MET A 1 20.86 -15.69 -3.73
C MET A 1 19.37 -15.96 -3.87
N PRO A 2 18.72 -16.79 -3.04
CA PRO A 2 17.34 -17.16 -3.31
C PRO A 2 16.37 -16.12 -2.70
N LEU A 3 15.50 -15.61 -3.59
CA LEU A 3 14.27 -14.82 -3.43
C LEU A 3 14.21 -13.90 -2.21
N ARG A 4 14.26 -12.57 -2.41
CA ARG A 4 13.72 -11.65 -1.38
C ARG A 4 12.21 -11.93 -1.33
N PRO A 5 11.68 -12.53 -0.24
CA PRO A 5 10.25 -12.78 -0.13
C PRO A 5 9.52 -11.45 0.02
N GLY A 6 8.29 -11.38 -0.48
CA GLY A 6 7.48 -10.17 -0.41
C GLY A 6 6.58 -10.03 -1.61
N VAL A 7 6.56 -8.83 -2.18
CA VAL A 7 5.64 -8.47 -3.26
C VAL A 7 6.13 -9.03 -4.60
N ALA A 8 5.23 -9.71 -5.31
CA ALA A 8 5.54 -10.46 -6.52
C ALA A 8 5.88 -9.54 -7.70
N ALA A 9 5.23 -8.37 -7.76
CA ALA A 9 5.48 -7.35 -8.77
C ALA A 9 5.04 -5.97 -8.28
N TRP A 10 5.66 -4.93 -8.83
CA TRP A 10 5.20 -3.57 -8.66
C TRP A 10 3.76 -3.43 -9.19
N THR A 11 2.87 -2.86 -8.39
CA THR A 11 1.43 -2.76 -8.72
C THR A 11 0.99 -1.31 -8.79
N GLU A 12 0.24 -0.95 -9.84
CA GLU A 12 -0.43 0.35 -9.94
C GLU A 12 -1.92 0.18 -9.68
N TRP A 13 -2.46 0.95 -8.73
CA TRP A 13 -3.90 1.01 -8.47
C TRP A 13 -4.47 2.33 -8.99
N HIS A 14 -5.61 2.26 -9.66
CA HIS A 14 -6.37 3.44 -10.05
C HIS A 14 -7.56 3.61 -9.11
N ALA A 15 -7.64 4.78 -8.48
CA ALA A 15 -8.71 5.11 -7.56
C ALA A 15 -9.35 6.44 -7.94
N GLN A 16 -10.57 6.66 -7.46
CA GLN A 16 -11.26 7.93 -7.59
C GLN A 16 -11.33 8.64 -6.24
N ARG A 17 -11.19 9.97 -6.28
CA ARG A 17 -11.23 10.79 -5.06
C ARG A 17 -12.52 10.56 -4.28
N ARG A 18 -12.39 10.28 -2.98
CA ARG A 18 -13.49 10.03 -2.03
C ARG A 18 -14.38 8.81 -2.37
N LEU A 19 -13.94 7.93 -3.26
CA LEU A 19 -14.64 6.67 -3.52
C LEU A 19 -13.87 5.50 -2.91
N PRO A 20 -14.57 4.56 -2.25
CA PRO A 20 -13.95 3.38 -1.69
C PRO A 20 -13.48 2.45 -2.82
N PHE A 21 -12.29 1.89 -2.66
CA PHE A 21 -11.78 0.83 -3.52
C PHE A 21 -11.04 -0.21 -2.68
N ASP A 22 -10.82 -1.38 -3.28
CA ASP A 22 -10.08 -2.46 -2.66
C ASP A 22 -8.62 -2.39 -3.11
N LEU A 23 -7.72 -2.22 -2.15
CA LEU A 23 -6.29 -2.30 -2.39
C LEU A 23 -5.84 -3.74 -2.15
N VAL A 24 -5.40 -4.41 -3.22
CA VAL A 24 -4.95 -5.81 -3.18
C VAL A 24 -3.47 -5.87 -3.51
N LEU A 25 -2.67 -6.35 -2.56
CA LEU A 25 -1.25 -6.60 -2.73
C LEU A 25 -1.02 -8.09 -2.95
N HIS A 26 -0.26 -8.42 -4.00
CA HIS A 26 0.10 -9.80 -4.33
C HIS A 26 1.57 -10.07 -4.01
N GLY A 27 1.87 -11.25 -3.49
CA GLY A 27 3.23 -11.67 -3.18
C GLY A 27 3.44 -13.17 -3.30
N ASP A 28 4.71 -13.57 -3.27
CA ASP A 28 5.14 -14.96 -3.41
C ASP A 28 6.54 -15.20 -2.79
N PRO A 29 6.66 -15.62 -1.51
CA PRO A 29 5.62 -15.61 -0.49
C PRO A 29 5.48 -14.23 0.20
N LEU A 30 4.24 -13.78 0.42
CA LEU A 30 3.91 -12.56 1.20
C LEU A 30 3.73 -12.87 2.70
N ASN A 31 4.45 -12.19 3.58
CA ASN A 31 4.24 -12.33 5.02
C ASN A 31 3.00 -11.54 5.49
N THR A 32 1.84 -12.18 5.50
CA THR A 32 0.58 -11.52 5.87
C THR A 32 0.34 -11.40 7.38
N GLU A 33 1.09 -12.12 8.21
CA GLU A 33 0.89 -12.17 9.66
C GLU A 33 1.48 -10.95 10.36
N THR A 34 2.76 -10.65 10.08
CA THR A 34 3.46 -9.47 10.62
C THR A 34 3.67 -8.39 9.58
N GLY A 35 3.14 -8.56 8.37
CA GLY A 35 3.31 -7.58 7.31
C GLY A 35 2.40 -6.35 7.46
N HIS A 36 2.99 -5.17 7.33
CA HIS A 36 2.31 -3.88 7.40
C HIS A 36 2.37 -3.14 6.07
N ILE A 37 1.30 -2.40 5.79
CA ILE A 37 1.23 -1.51 4.64
C ILE A 37 1.21 -0.06 5.10
N LYS A 38 1.87 0.81 4.34
CA LYS A 38 1.74 2.26 4.44
C LYS A 38 1.47 2.85 3.07
N VAL A 39 0.63 3.87 3.03
CA VAL A 39 0.39 4.67 1.83
C VAL A 39 0.81 6.09 2.14
N LEU A 40 1.70 6.64 1.31
CA LEU A 40 2.29 7.96 1.49
C LEU A 40 1.87 8.85 0.33
N ARG A 41 1.58 10.14 0.57
CA ARG A 41 1.46 11.13 -0.52
C ARG A 41 2.83 11.44 -1.12
N LYS A 42 2.79 11.98 -2.35
CA LYS A 42 3.97 12.55 -3.04
C LYS A 42 4.81 13.41 -2.10
N GLY A 43 6.05 12.98 -1.85
CA GLY A 43 7.00 13.59 -0.91
C GLY A 43 7.46 12.64 0.21
N GLY A 44 6.62 11.67 0.59
CA GLY A 44 7.02 10.57 1.47
C GLY A 44 7.68 9.45 0.69
N ALA A 45 8.84 8.98 1.16
CA ALA A 45 9.51 7.80 0.61
C ALA A 45 9.30 6.59 1.53
N CYS A 46 9.28 5.39 0.96
CA CYS A 46 9.29 4.16 1.74
C CYS A 46 10.58 4.11 2.59
N GLY A 47 10.44 4.37 3.89
CA GLY A 47 11.58 4.50 4.82
C GLY A 47 11.64 5.84 5.55
N THR A 48 10.88 6.86 5.13
CA THR A 48 10.72 8.10 5.90
C THR A 48 9.57 7.96 6.88
N GLU A 49 9.77 8.36 8.12
CA GLU A 49 8.73 8.40 9.16
C GLU A 49 7.84 9.65 9.05
N ASP A 50 7.66 10.18 7.84
CA ASP A 50 6.81 11.35 7.62
C ASP A 50 5.33 10.97 7.79
N LEU A 51 4.87 11.08 9.03
CA LEU A 51 3.49 10.83 9.42
C LEU A 51 2.53 11.82 8.76
N ALA A 52 2.98 13.02 8.37
CA ALA A 52 2.14 14.00 7.69
C ALA A 52 1.83 13.58 6.25
N ALA A 53 2.72 12.80 5.62
CA ALA A 53 2.48 12.20 4.31
C ALA A 53 1.65 10.91 4.39
N GLN A 54 1.53 10.28 5.56
CA GLN A 54 0.87 8.99 5.73
C GLN A 54 -0.66 9.08 5.66
N VAL A 55 -1.25 8.20 4.87
CA VAL A 55 -2.70 8.02 4.80
C VAL A 55 -3.11 6.88 5.73
N VAL A 56 -4.14 7.15 6.54
CA VAL A 56 -4.78 6.13 7.37
C VAL A 56 -5.55 5.17 6.48
N LEU A 57 -5.12 3.91 6.46
CA LEU A 57 -5.82 2.84 5.78
C LEU A 57 -6.77 2.10 6.74
N PRO A 58 -7.86 1.52 6.22
CA PRO A 58 -8.66 0.56 6.98
C PRO A 58 -7.81 -0.64 7.39
N ARG A 59 -8.32 -1.44 8.33
CA ARG A 59 -7.69 -2.72 8.68
C ARG A 59 -7.69 -3.64 7.47
N LYS A 60 -6.70 -4.55 7.43
CA LYS A 60 -6.64 -5.63 6.44
C LYS A 60 -7.96 -6.39 6.48
N SER A 61 -8.69 -6.41 5.37
CA SER A 61 -10.03 -7.01 5.28
C SER A 61 -9.94 -8.50 4.94
N ARG A 62 -8.94 -8.90 4.16
CA ARG A 62 -8.70 -10.30 3.77
C ARG A 62 -7.21 -10.53 3.56
N SER A 63 -6.74 -11.74 3.82
CA SER A 63 -5.39 -12.17 3.44
C SER A 63 -5.35 -13.65 3.14
N THR A 64 -4.57 -14.01 2.13
CA THR A 64 -4.18 -15.38 1.82
C THR A 64 -2.69 -15.50 2.15
N PRO A 65 -2.32 -16.28 3.18
CA PRO A 65 -0.93 -16.43 3.62
C PRO A 65 -0.02 -16.81 2.45
N GLY A 66 1.10 -16.10 2.30
CA GLY A 66 2.04 -16.32 1.22
C GLY A 66 1.61 -15.77 -0.14
N THR A 67 0.35 -15.36 -0.35
CA THR A 67 -0.13 -15.01 -1.71
C THR A 67 -0.64 -13.58 -1.83
N SER A 68 -1.46 -13.11 -0.90
CA SER A 68 -2.07 -11.78 -1.03
C SER A 68 -2.59 -11.20 0.28
N ALA A 69 -2.66 -9.87 0.32
CA ALA A 69 -3.33 -9.12 1.36
C ALA A 69 -4.23 -8.05 0.73
N THR A 70 -5.42 -7.88 1.29
CA THR A 70 -6.44 -6.95 0.81
C THR A 70 -6.85 -6.01 1.92
N TRP A 71 -6.96 -4.72 1.57
CA TRP A 71 -7.54 -3.66 2.38
C TRP A 71 -8.75 -3.15 1.62
N GLY A 72 -9.93 -3.48 2.13
CA GLY A 72 -11.20 -3.09 1.52
C GLY A 72 -11.69 -1.73 2.04
N GLY A 73 -12.37 -0.99 1.17
CA GLY A 73 -12.95 0.31 1.54
C GLY A 73 -11.90 1.41 1.77
N VAL A 74 -10.78 1.35 1.07
CA VAL A 74 -9.75 2.40 1.12
C VAL A 74 -10.31 3.66 0.46
N VAL A 75 -10.23 4.80 1.15
CA VAL A 75 -10.71 6.09 0.63
C VAL A 75 -9.57 7.10 0.65
N LEU A 76 -9.23 7.64 -0.52
CA LEU A 76 -8.18 8.66 -0.66
C LEU A 76 -8.81 10.05 -0.87
N PRO A 77 -8.51 11.05 -0.01
CA PRO A 77 -9.23 12.31 0.00
C PRO A 77 -8.75 13.34 -1.04
N ALA A 78 -7.52 13.22 -1.56
CA ALA A 78 -7.01 14.12 -2.58
C ALA A 78 -6.65 13.38 -3.86
N VAL A 79 -6.69 14.13 -4.96
CA VAL A 79 -6.17 13.70 -6.24
C VAL A 79 -4.64 13.69 -6.21
N GLY A 80 -4.03 12.82 -7.00
CA GLY A 80 -2.58 12.76 -7.14
C GLY A 80 -2.04 11.33 -7.08
N ARG A 81 -0.73 11.24 -6.96
CA ARG A 81 -0.01 9.96 -6.82
C ARG A 81 0.34 9.72 -5.36
N TYR A 82 0.14 8.48 -4.94
CA TYR A 82 0.48 7.98 -3.62
C TYR A 82 1.42 6.80 -3.78
N GLU A 83 2.46 6.76 -2.97
CA GLU A 83 3.39 5.63 -2.93
C GLU A 83 2.86 4.58 -1.96
N VAL A 84 2.97 3.31 -2.33
CA VAL A 84 2.56 2.17 -1.50
C VAL A 84 3.81 1.46 -1.02
N CYS A 85 3.95 1.39 0.30
CA CYS A 85 5.07 0.76 0.96
C CYS A 85 4.61 -0.49 1.69
N TRP A 86 5.36 -1.57 1.50
CA TRP A 86 5.17 -2.82 2.22
C TRP A 86 6.33 -3.05 3.18
N CYS A 87 5.98 -3.48 4.38
CA CYS A 87 6.89 -4.00 5.34
C CYS A 87 6.63 -5.50 5.49
N ASP A 88 7.57 -6.34 5.05
CA ASP A 88 7.42 -7.79 5.15
C ASP A 88 7.76 -8.32 6.56
N ARG A 89 8.56 -7.58 7.33
CA ARG A 89 8.94 -7.95 8.70
C ARG A 89 8.95 -6.70 9.58
N SER A 90 7.95 -6.59 10.45
CA SER A 90 7.97 -5.64 11.55
C SER A 90 8.44 -6.35 12.83
N TYR A 91 9.20 -5.62 13.64
CA TYR A 91 9.39 -5.94 15.04
C TYR A 91 8.62 -4.86 15.81
N SER A 92 7.62 -5.28 16.59
CA SER A 92 6.68 -4.39 17.29
C SER A 92 5.97 -3.38 16.38
N LEU A 93 6.45 -2.13 16.32
CA LEU A 93 5.86 -1.02 15.55
C LEU A 93 6.76 -0.55 14.39
N ASP A 94 8.00 -1.02 14.35
CA ASP A 94 8.99 -0.56 13.40
C ASP A 94 9.29 -1.61 12.34
N CYS A 95 9.35 -1.14 11.10
CA CYS A 95 9.74 -1.97 9.99
C CYS A 95 11.26 -1.98 9.83
N VAL A 96 11.85 -3.14 9.60
CA VAL A 96 13.28 -3.23 9.27
C VAL A 96 13.57 -2.57 7.92
N ILE A 97 12.75 -2.88 6.91
CA ILE A 97 12.91 -2.36 5.54
C ILE A 97 11.54 -2.11 4.93
N TRP A 98 11.24 -0.83 4.70
CA TRP A 98 10.11 -0.43 3.87
C TRP A 98 10.47 -0.62 2.40
N GLN A 99 9.72 -1.46 1.71
CA GLN A 99 9.87 -1.68 0.28
C GLN A 99 8.83 -0.86 -0.46
N HIS A 100 9.25 -0.17 -1.52
CA HIS A 100 8.33 0.45 -2.44
C HIS A 100 7.76 -0.62 -3.37
N VAL A 101 6.45 -0.86 -3.27
CA VAL A 101 5.79 -1.99 -3.92
C VAL A 101 4.74 -1.60 -4.94
N GLY A 102 4.43 -0.32 -5.06
CA GLY A 102 3.43 0.14 -6.00
C GLY A 102 3.04 1.58 -5.78
N GLN A 103 2.16 2.09 -6.65
CA GLN A 103 1.61 3.43 -6.52
C GLN A 103 0.10 3.43 -6.73
N ILE A 104 -0.58 4.37 -6.10
CA ILE A 104 -2.01 4.62 -6.30
C ILE A 104 -2.16 5.94 -7.03
N VAL A 105 -2.79 5.90 -8.19
CA VAL A 105 -3.15 7.07 -8.98
C VAL A 105 -4.60 7.43 -8.66
N VAL A 106 -4.79 8.52 -7.92
CA VAL A 106 -6.11 9.04 -7.58
C VAL A 106 -6.52 10.10 -8.59
N ALA A 107 -7.46 9.76 -9.45
CA ALA A 107 -8.11 10.71 -10.34
C ALA A 107 -9.16 11.52 -9.57
N GLY A 108 -9.32 12.79 -9.95
CA GLY A 108 -10.52 13.55 -9.58
C GLY A 108 -11.74 12.98 -10.30
N PRO A 109 -12.97 13.36 -9.91
CA PRO A 109 -14.11 13.11 -10.78
C PRO A 109 -13.77 13.69 -12.15
N TRP A 110 -13.76 12.82 -13.16
CA TRP A 110 -13.59 13.21 -14.55
C TRP A 110 -14.87 13.93 -14.94
N ASN A 111 -14.91 15.24 -14.67
CA ASN A 111 -15.77 16.11 -15.44
C ASN A 111 -15.14 16.18 -16.84
N ALA A 112 -15.40 15.17 -17.68
CA ALA A 112 -15.38 15.37 -19.12
C ALA A 112 -16.41 16.47 -19.37
N LYS A 113 -15.90 17.65 -19.69
CA LYS A 113 -16.72 18.66 -20.33
C LYS A 113 -16.79 18.34 -21.81
#